data_AF-A0A1M4TZM1-F1
#
_entry.id   AF-A0A1M4TZM1-F1
#
_cell.length_a   1.000
_cell.length_b   1.000
_cell.length_c   1.000
_cell.angle_alpha   90.00
_cell.angle_beta   90.00
_cell.angle_gamma   90.00
#
_symmetry.space_group_name_H-M   'P 1'
#
loop_
_entity.id
_entity.type
_entity.pdbx_description
1 polymer ?
#
loop_
_entity_poly.entity_id
_entity_poly.type
_entity_poly.pdbx_seq_one_letter_code
_entity_poly.pdbx_strand_id
1 'polypeptide(L)'
;MASLDFEKEKNQFREFYSNNIKLLEGATDSFRTLIDALLTHSENIYISKVEGRVKDKEECVKKFNIKYRKKLEESKTEYEIKNHITDLIGLRVVCLYEDDIEKIKNVLAQHFSVIDETDKISQVESTED
;
A
#
# COMPACT_ATOMS: atom_id res chain seq x y z
N MET A 1 12.96 -1.35 -19.81
CA MET A 1 12.59 -2.19 -20.97
C MET A 1 12.36 -3.55 -20.40
N ALA A 2 11.10 -3.97 -20.43
CA ALA A 2 10.65 -5.26 -19.94
C ALA A 2 11.50 -6.40 -20.48
N SER A 3 11.71 -7.41 -19.66
CA SER A 3 12.40 -8.63 -20.06
C SER A 3 11.95 -9.81 -19.19
N LEU A 4 12.30 -11.02 -19.62
CA LEU A 4 12.15 -12.24 -18.83
C LEU A 4 13.36 -12.50 -17.91
N ASP A 5 14.38 -11.64 -17.94
CA ASP A 5 15.56 -11.76 -17.08
C ASP A 5 15.29 -11.13 -15.72
N PHE A 6 14.94 -11.97 -14.76
CA PHE A 6 14.62 -11.54 -13.39
C PHE A 6 15.75 -10.73 -12.73
N GLU A 7 17.02 -11.10 -12.90
CA GLU A 7 18.12 -10.39 -12.22
C GLU A 7 18.36 -9.02 -12.85
N LYS A 8 18.19 -8.90 -14.16
CA LYS A 8 18.18 -7.61 -14.85
C LYS A 8 17.03 -6.72 -14.35
N GLU A 9 15.79 -7.23 -14.33
CA GLU A 9 14.62 -6.47 -13.87
C GLU A 9 14.73 -6.06 -12.39
N LYS A 10 15.29 -6.94 -11.55
CA LYS A 10 15.57 -6.66 -10.13
C LYS A 10 16.56 -5.52 -9.95
N ASN A 11 17.64 -5.48 -10.74
CA ASN A 11 18.60 -4.38 -10.69
C ASN A 11 17.98 -3.07 -11.19
N GLN A 12 17.21 -3.11 -12.27
CA GLN A 12 16.46 -1.94 -12.77
C GLN A 12 15.47 -1.42 -11.73
N PHE A 13 14.76 -2.31 -11.03
CA PHE A 13 13.85 -1.92 -9.96
C PHE A 13 14.57 -1.27 -8.79
N ARG A 14 15.72 -1.80 -8.37
CA ARG A 14 16.53 -1.20 -7.29
C ARG A 14 17.01 0.21 -7.63
N GLU A 15 17.41 0.43 -8.89
CA GLU A 15 17.79 1.75 -9.38
C GLU A 15 16.59 2.70 -9.43
N PHE A 16 15.47 2.25 -10.00
CA PHE A 16 14.21 2.99 -10.00
C PHE A 16 13.80 3.40 -8.57
N TYR A 17 13.83 2.47 -7.63
CA TYR A 17 13.49 2.73 -6.23
C TYR A 17 14.42 3.78 -5.61
N SER A 18 15.73 3.61 -5.79
CA SER A 18 16.74 4.53 -5.22
C SER A 18 16.61 5.95 -5.79
N ASN A 19 16.27 6.08 -7.07
CA ASN A 19 16.05 7.37 -7.72
C ASN A 19 14.76 8.07 -7.25
N ASN A 20 13.77 7.31 -6.79
CA ASN A 20 12.46 7.83 -6.43
C ASN A 20 12.19 7.87 -4.91
N ILE A 21 13.10 7.37 -4.07
CA ILE A 21 12.85 7.22 -2.63
C ILE A 21 12.45 8.53 -1.95
N LYS A 22 13.15 9.63 -2.24
CA LYS A 22 12.83 10.95 -1.66
C LYS A 22 11.44 11.46 -2.09
N LEU A 23 11.05 11.17 -3.33
CA LEU A 23 9.71 11.50 -3.82
C LEU A 23 8.65 10.66 -3.11
N LEU A 24 8.89 9.37 -2.91
CA LEU A 24 7.98 8.48 -2.19
C LEU A 24 7.84 8.87 -0.71
N GLU A 25 8.94 9.26 -0.06
CA GLU A 25 8.94 9.79 1.31
C GLU A 25 8.12 11.09 1.40
N GLY A 26 8.38 12.06 0.52
CA GLY A 26 7.62 13.31 0.49
C GLY A 26 6.13 13.11 0.16
N ALA A 27 5.81 12.17 -0.73
CA ALA A 27 4.42 11.79 -1.01
C ALA A 27 3.76 11.13 0.20
N THR A 28 4.50 10.27 0.93
CA THR A 28 4.01 9.64 2.17
C THR A 28 3.65 10.69 3.22
N ASP A 29 4.51 11.68 3.43
CA ASP A 29 4.24 12.77 4.36
C ASP A 29 3.04 13.62 3.91
N SER A 30 2.94 13.92 2.61
CA SER A 30 1.82 14.67 2.06
C SER A 30 0.48 13.94 2.25
N PHE A 31 0.43 12.63 1.98
CA PHE A 31 -0.76 11.83 2.22
C PHE A 31 -1.09 11.70 3.70
N ARG A 32 -0.08 11.59 4.58
CA ARG A 32 -0.29 11.58 6.03
C ARG A 32 -0.95 12.88 6.49
N THR A 33 -0.45 14.04 6.05
CA THR A 33 -1.04 15.35 6.36
C THR A 33 -2.46 15.48 5.82
N LEU A 34 -2.72 14.99 4.60
CA LEU A 34 -4.06 14.99 4.02
C LEU A 34 -5.04 14.15 4.84
N ILE A 35 -4.68 12.91 5.18
CA ILE A 35 -5.54 12.03 5.99
C ILE A 35 -5.79 12.65 7.37
N ASP A 36 -4.76 13.19 8.01
CA ASP A 36 -4.87 13.84 9.32
C ASP A 36 -5.86 15.02 9.26
N ALA A 37 -5.78 15.86 8.23
CA ALA A 37 -6.70 16.98 8.02
C ALA A 37 -8.15 16.52 7.75
N LEU A 38 -8.35 15.52 6.88
CA LEU A 38 -9.68 14.99 6.55
C LEU A 38 -10.40 14.42 7.78
N LEU A 39 -9.65 13.67 8.60
CA LEU A 39 -10.22 12.99 9.74
C LEU A 39 -10.37 13.91 10.97
N THR A 40 -9.49 14.90 11.16
CA THR A 40 -9.62 15.89 12.25
C THR A 40 -10.79 16.85 12.04
N HIS A 41 -11.17 17.13 10.79
CA HIS A 41 -12.34 17.96 10.48
C HIS A 41 -13.67 17.20 10.58
N SER A 42 -13.63 15.89 10.76
CA SER A 42 -14.82 15.07 10.92
C SER A 42 -15.20 15.01 12.40
N GLU A 43 -16.40 15.48 12.74
CA GLU A 43 -16.89 15.43 14.11
C GLU A 43 -16.97 13.97 14.61
N ASN A 44 -16.58 13.73 15.87
CA ASN A 44 -16.67 12.44 16.57
C ASN A 44 -15.82 11.28 16.03
N ILE A 45 -14.63 11.55 15.46
CA ILE A 45 -13.61 10.54 15.17
C ILE A 45 -12.40 10.74 16.08
N TYR A 46 -12.09 9.76 16.93
CA TYR A 46 -10.94 9.84 17.86
C TYR A 46 -9.74 9.06 17.32
N ILE A 47 -8.90 9.75 16.56
CA ILE A 47 -7.65 9.20 16.02
C ILE A 47 -6.55 9.28 17.08
N SER A 48 -5.85 8.17 17.29
CA SER A 48 -4.63 8.14 18.10
C SER A 48 -3.40 8.55 17.29
N LYS A 49 -3.26 8.02 16.06
CA LYS A 49 -2.09 8.27 15.22
C LYS A 49 -2.36 7.97 13.75
N VAL A 50 -1.82 8.80 12.87
CA VAL A 50 -1.62 8.48 11.45
C VAL A 50 -0.13 8.26 11.21
N GLU A 51 0.24 7.06 10.74
CA GLU A 51 1.59 6.68 10.36
C GLU A 51 1.69 6.48 8.85
N GLY A 52 2.83 6.83 8.27
CA GLY A 52 3.16 6.53 6.89
C GLY A 52 4.47 5.77 6.82
N ARG A 53 4.58 4.88 5.84
CA ARG A 53 5.83 4.17 5.53
C ARG A 53 5.98 3.99 4.03
N VAL A 54 7.23 4.07 3.57
CA VAL A 54 7.61 3.56 2.25
C VAL A 54 8.04 2.11 2.42
N LYS A 55 7.54 1.22 1.56
CA LYS A 55 7.88 -0.20 1.58
C LYS A 55 9.33 -0.42 1.17
N ASP A 56 10.03 -1.30 1.89
CA ASP A 56 11.41 -1.65 1.55
C ASP A 56 11.53 -2.27 0.14
N LYS A 57 12.64 -1.94 -0.53
CA LYS A 57 12.91 -2.38 -1.90
C LYS A 57 13.00 -3.90 -2.02
N GLU A 58 13.60 -4.60 -1.05
CA GLU A 58 13.75 -6.05 -1.11
C GLU A 58 12.42 -6.73 -0.76
N GLU A 59 11.60 -6.12 0.09
CA GLU A 59 10.21 -6.56 0.31
C GLU A 59 9.39 -6.46 -0.99
N CYS A 60 9.56 -5.40 -1.78
CA CYS A 60 8.92 -5.26 -3.10
C CYS A 60 9.35 -6.38 -4.07
N VAL A 61 10.65 -6.64 -4.18
CA VAL A 61 11.19 -7.71 -5.03
C VAL A 61 10.69 -9.07 -4.56
N LYS A 62 10.67 -9.33 -3.25
CA LYS A 62 10.15 -10.57 -2.67
C LYS A 62 8.67 -10.75 -2.96
N LYS A 63 7.85 -9.70 -2.80
CA LYS A 63 6.43 -9.71 -3.17
C LYS A 63 6.26 -10.07 -4.64
N PHE A 64 7.05 -9.46 -5.53
CA PHE A 64 7.01 -9.76 -6.96
C PHE A 64 7.31 -11.23 -7.26
N ASN A 65 8.41 -11.73 -6.68
CA ASN A 65 8.85 -13.10 -6.88
C ASN A 65 7.79 -14.13 -6.44
N ILE A 66 7.12 -13.88 -5.30
CA ILE A 66 6.08 -14.76 -4.75
C ILE A 66 4.77 -14.67 -5.53
N LYS A 67 4.31 -13.45 -5.88
CA LYS A 67 2.95 -13.24 -6.40
C LYS A 67 2.83 -13.24 -7.93
N TYR A 68 3.88 -12.83 -8.66
CA TYR A 68 3.76 -12.52 -10.08
C TYR A 68 4.73 -13.31 -10.96
N ARG A 69 6.00 -13.45 -10.55
CA ARG A 69 7.07 -14.00 -11.39
C ARG A 69 6.71 -15.33 -12.05
N LYS A 70 6.29 -16.33 -11.25
CA LYS A 70 5.99 -17.68 -11.75
C LYS A 70 4.97 -17.65 -12.89
N LYS A 71 3.88 -16.91 -12.71
CA LYS A 71 2.81 -16.80 -13.72
C LYS A 71 3.30 -16.12 -15.00
N LEU A 72 4.09 -15.05 -14.87
CA LEU A 72 4.60 -14.28 -16.01
C LEU A 72 5.64 -15.04 -16.82
N GLU A 73 6.53 -15.78 -16.16
CA GLU A 73 7.56 -16.58 -16.82
C GLU A 73 6.95 -17.82 -17.50
N GLU A 74 5.98 -18.48 -16.85
CA GLU A 74 5.22 -19.58 -17.47
C GLU A 74 4.46 -19.11 -18.72
N SER A 75 3.93 -17.89 -18.72
CA SER A 75 3.26 -17.29 -19.88
C SER A 75 4.21 -16.59 -20.87
N LYS A 76 5.53 -16.65 -20.66
CA LYS A 76 6.56 -15.94 -21.45
C LYS A 76 6.24 -14.44 -21.66
N THR A 77 5.62 -13.82 -20.66
CA THR A 77 5.26 -12.41 -20.69
C THR A 77 6.40 -11.61 -20.07
N GLU A 78 7.05 -10.77 -20.86
CA GLU A 78 8.06 -9.82 -20.37
C GLU A 78 7.45 -8.89 -19.33
N TYR A 79 8.23 -8.54 -18.30
CA TYR A 79 7.74 -7.75 -17.18
C TYR A 79 8.75 -6.68 -16.78
N GLU A 80 8.25 -5.61 -16.15
CA GLU A 80 9.04 -4.68 -15.35
C GLU A 80 8.50 -4.72 -13.92
N ILE A 81 9.35 -5.06 -12.93
CA ILE A 81 8.90 -5.26 -11.54
C ILE A 81 8.12 -4.05 -11.01
N LYS A 82 8.55 -2.83 -11.34
CA LYS A 82 7.89 -1.58 -10.91
C LYS A 82 6.41 -1.50 -11.32
N ASN A 83 6.02 -2.12 -12.44
CA ASN A 83 4.64 -2.06 -12.94
C ASN A 83 3.68 -2.97 -12.15
N HIS A 84 4.21 -3.87 -11.32
CA HIS A 84 3.42 -4.82 -10.53
C HIS A 84 3.40 -4.50 -9.03
N ILE A 85 4.15 -3.49 -8.60
CA ILE A 85 4.21 -3.04 -7.21
C ILE A 85 3.46 -1.71 -7.10
N THR A 86 2.19 -1.79 -6.70
CA THR A 86 1.30 -0.64 -6.54
C THR A 86 1.28 -0.09 -5.11
N ASP A 87 1.77 -0.85 -4.14
CA ASP A 87 1.71 -0.56 -2.71
C ASP A 87 3.10 -0.17 -2.15
N LEU A 88 3.74 0.79 -2.82
CA LEU A 88 5.01 1.38 -2.38
C LEU A 88 4.84 2.27 -1.15
N ILE A 89 3.70 2.97 -1.05
CA ILE A 89 3.34 3.79 0.10
C ILE A 89 2.28 3.04 0.90
N GLY A 90 2.51 2.90 2.21
CA GLY A 90 1.55 2.37 3.15
C GLY A 90 1.22 3.43 4.20
N LEU A 91 -0.08 3.61 4.46
CA LEU A 91 -0.58 4.48 5.52
C LEU A 91 -1.31 3.61 6.55
N ARG A 92 -1.20 3.99 7.82
CA ARG A 92 -1.89 3.34 8.93
C ARG A 92 -2.55 4.40 9.78
N VAL A 93 -3.86 4.29 9.94
CA VAL A 93 -4.63 5.09 10.88
C VAL A 93 -4.93 4.20 12.09
N VAL A 94 -4.65 4.71 13.29
CA VAL A 94 -4.92 4.04 14.56
C VAL A 94 -5.99 4.85 15.28
N CYS A 95 -7.12 4.23 15.62
CA CYS A 95 -8.22 4.81 16.39
C CYS A 95 -8.38 4.09 17.73
N LEU A 96 -9.14 4.71 18.65
CA LEU A 96 -9.38 4.15 19.99
C LEU A 96 -10.55 3.17 20.03
N TYR A 97 -11.59 3.42 19.23
CA TYR A 97 -12.81 2.64 19.21
C TYR A 97 -12.98 1.94 17.86
N GLU A 98 -13.63 0.78 17.87
CA GLU A 98 -13.90 0.00 16.67
C GLU A 98 -14.89 0.71 15.74
N ASP A 99 -15.94 1.32 16.28
CA ASP A 99 -16.92 2.10 15.51
C ASP A 99 -16.29 3.27 14.73
N ASP A 100 -15.12 3.75 15.15
CA ASP A 100 -14.41 4.81 14.43
C ASP A 100 -13.79 4.29 13.12
N ILE A 101 -13.55 2.98 12.97
CA ILE A 101 -13.02 2.38 11.73
C ILE A 101 -13.97 2.64 10.57
N GLU A 102 -15.27 2.40 10.76
CA GLU A 102 -16.28 2.60 9.71
C GLU A 102 -16.44 4.10 9.41
N LYS A 103 -16.35 4.98 10.40
CA LYS A 103 -16.36 6.44 10.16
C LYS A 103 -15.16 6.89 9.34
N ILE A 104 -13.96 6.44 9.70
CA ILE A 104 -12.71 6.75 8.99
C ILE A 104 -12.80 6.28 7.54
N LYS A 105 -13.24 5.05 7.33
CA LYS A 105 -13.46 4.48 6.00
C LYS A 105 -14.41 5.36 5.18
N ASN A 106 -15.55 5.75 5.74
CA ASN A 106 -16.54 6.56 5.03
C ASN A 106 -16.00 7.93 4.63
N VAL A 107 -15.22 8.59 5.50
CA VAL A 107 -14.56 9.86 5.16
C VAL A 107 -13.55 9.65 4.04
N LEU A 108 -12.68 8.64 4.14
CA LEU A 108 -11.67 8.38 3.11
C LEU A 108 -12.30 8.01 1.75
N ALA A 109 -13.39 7.24 1.75
CA ALA A 109 -14.10 6.84 0.53
C ALA A 109 -14.72 8.03 -0.23
N GLN A 110 -14.96 9.17 0.42
CA GLN A 110 -15.42 10.39 -0.24
C GLN A 110 -14.32 11.12 -1.02
N HIS A 111 -13.05 10.92 -0.63
CA HIS A 111 -11.90 11.62 -1.20
C HIS A 111 -11.01 10.74 -2.07
N PHE A 112 -11.14 9.41 -1.96
CA PHE A 112 -10.33 8.44 -2.69
C PHE A 112 -11.19 7.44 -3.44
N SER A 113 -10.76 7.09 -4.67
CA SER A 113 -11.35 5.96 -5.39
C SER A 113 -10.90 4.66 -4.72
N VAL A 114 -11.84 3.95 -4.10
CA VAL A 114 -11.57 2.64 -3.49
C VAL A 114 -11.45 1.59 -4.60
N ILE A 115 -10.31 0.91 -4.66
CA ILE A 115 -10.06 -0.17 -5.63
C ILE A 115 -10.44 -1.53 -5.04
N ASP A 116 -10.16 -1.74 -3.76
CA ASP A 116 -10.40 -2.97 -3.03
C ASP A 116 -10.52 -2.68 -1.53
N GLU A 117 -11.28 -3.50 -0.80
CA GLU A 117 -11.50 -3.38 0.64
C GLU A 117 -11.47 -4.77 1.30
N THR A 118 -10.88 -4.87 2.49
CA THR A 118 -10.88 -6.11 3.26
C THR A 118 -11.12 -5.81 4.73
N ASP A 119 -12.25 -6.27 5.25
CA ASP A 119 -12.51 -6.30 6.68
C ASP A 119 -11.99 -7.63 7.28
N LYS A 120 -11.09 -7.52 8.25
CA LYS A 120 -10.51 -8.66 8.97
C LYS A 120 -11.16 -8.91 10.32
N ILE A 121 -11.98 -7.99 10.84
CA ILE A 121 -12.66 -8.15 12.12
C ILE A 121 -13.72 -9.24 11.97
N SER A 122 -14.60 -9.09 10.99
CA SER A 122 -15.66 -10.08 10.72
C SER A 122 -15.12 -11.46 10.34
N GLN A 123 -13.91 -11.56 9.78
CA GLN A 123 -13.27 -12.83 9.43
C GLN A 123 -12.84 -13.64 10.66
N VAL A 124 -12.43 -12.97 11.74
CA VAL A 124 -11.98 -13.62 12.98
C VAL A 124 -13.19 -14.07 13.80
N GLU A 125 -14.20 -13.23 13.92
CA GLU A 125 -15.45 -13.56 14.65
C GLU A 125 -16.17 -14.77 14.04
N SER A 126 -16.11 -14.93 12.71
CA SER A 126 -16.71 -16.08 12.00
C SER A 126 -15.99 -17.42 12.21
N THR A 127 -14.81 -17.43 12.85
CA THR A 127 -14.04 -18.64 13.16
C THR A 127 -14.10 -19.07 14.62
N GLU A 128 -14.87 -18.36 15.45
CA GLU A 128 -15.04 -18.64 16.88
C GLU A 128 -16.35 -19.39 17.24
N ASP A 129 -17.09 -19.88 16.23
CA ASP A 129 -18.25 -20.79 16.38
C ASP A 129 -17.88 -22.28 16.27
#